data_AF-A0A2G2FE94-F1
#
_entry.id   AF-A0A2G2FE94-F1
#
_cell.length_a   1.000
_cell.length_b   1.000
_cell.length_c   1.000
_cell.angle_alpha   90.00
_cell.angle_beta   90.00
_cell.angle_gamma   90.00
#
_symmetry.space_group_name_H-M   'P 1'
#
loop_
_entity.id
_entity.type
_entity.pdbx_description
1 polymer ?
#
loop_
_entity_poly.entity_id
_entity_poly.type
_entity_poly.pdbx_seq_one_letter_code
_entity_poly.pdbx_strand_id
1 'polypeptide(L)'
;MKKITAIFLALMVVFLFALTGWFLYMNYPTTPVLIINLVLIMTGVLLGYTVYNKVYIDSITNYYEYLGSKFPEPEMALIYAVPDDFCNKIEYNTGSINIVGIDEIIRDVKVTKATYNKLIDEVEITFTKGIKIKVKGLNTIAVGDEQFMFYGFKEMEFNSKDEHLKLTWDDSHLALEKDNMEYTVRMPDGEPTFAFDWSEGID
;
A
#
# COMPACT_ATOMS: atom_id res chain seq x y z
N MET A 1 -10.70 -21.97 -11.15
CA MET A 1 -9.96 -23.02 -10.44
C MET A 1 -9.53 -22.60 -9.02
N LYS A 2 -8.97 -21.40 -8.83
CA LYS A 2 -8.46 -20.97 -7.50
C LYS A 2 -9.50 -20.79 -6.39
N LYS A 3 -10.76 -20.44 -6.73
CA LYS A 3 -11.88 -20.45 -5.76
C LYS A 3 -12.14 -21.85 -5.17
N ILE A 4 -12.03 -22.88 -6.01
CA ILE A 4 -12.22 -24.27 -5.61
C ILE A 4 -11.06 -24.72 -4.70
N THR A 5 -9.82 -24.32 -5.01
CA THR A 5 -8.68 -24.62 -4.14
C THR A 5 -8.78 -23.91 -2.79
N ALA A 6 -9.24 -22.65 -2.75
CA ALA A 6 -9.47 -21.93 -1.50
C ALA A 6 -10.51 -22.62 -0.61
N ILE A 7 -11.64 -23.06 -1.20
CA ILE A 7 -12.68 -23.83 -0.49
C ILE A 7 -12.11 -25.16 0.02
N PHE A 8 -11.36 -25.88 -0.82
CA PHE A 8 -10.79 -27.17 -0.44
C PHE A 8 -9.80 -27.05 0.72
N LEU A 9 -8.90 -26.07 0.67
CA LEU A 9 -7.94 -25.76 1.74
C LEU A 9 -8.64 -25.39 3.05
N ALA A 10 -9.66 -24.52 2.99
CA ALA A 10 -10.44 -24.13 4.16
C ALA A 10 -11.18 -25.32 4.79
N LEU A 11 -11.81 -26.17 3.96
CA LEU A 11 -12.47 -27.39 4.42
C LEU A 11 -11.50 -28.39 5.04
N MET A 12 -10.28 -28.51 4.50
CA MET A 12 -9.24 -29.38 5.06
C MET A 12 -8.83 -28.94 6.47
N VAL A 13 -8.72 -27.63 6.71
CA VAL A 13 -8.45 -27.08 8.06
C VAL A 13 -9.59 -27.43 9.01
N VAL A 14 -10.85 -27.15 8.64
CA VAL A 14 -12.01 -27.48 9.49
C VAL A 14 -12.09 -28.99 9.77
N PHE A 15 -11.79 -29.82 8.77
CA PHE A 15 -11.80 -31.27 8.89
C PHE A 15 -10.76 -31.80 9.91
N LEU A 16 -9.56 -31.23 9.94
CA LEU A 16 -8.53 -31.57 10.94
C LEU A 16 -8.99 -31.29 12.38
N PHE A 17 -9.63 -30.14 12.59
CA PHE A 17 -10.20 -29.79 13.90
C PHE A 17 -11.37 -30.70 14.27
N ALA A 18 -12.25 -31.01 13.33
CA ALA A 18 -13.35 -31.95 13.53
C ALA A 18 -12.85 -33.37 13.89
N LEU A 19 -11.81 -33.88 13.21
CA LEU A 19 -11.18 -35.17 13.52
C LEU A 19 -10.58 -35.18 14.93
N THR A 20 -9.91 -34.10 15.32
CA THR A 20 -9.32 -33.96 16.66
C THR A 20 -10.41 -33.97 17.72
N GLY A 21 -11.50 -33.23 17.50
CA GLY A 21 -12.64 -33.21 18.42
C GLY A 21 -13.34 -34.57 18.51
N TRP A 22 -13.52 -35.25 17.38
CA TRP A 22 -14.07 -36.61 17.32
C TRP A 22 -13.22 -37.59 18.13
N PHE A 23 -11.90 -37.57 17.93
CA PHE A 23 -10.96 -38.42 18.66
C PHE A 23 -11.02 -38.17 20.16
N LEU A 24 -11.05 -36.90 20.60
CA LEU A 24 -11.16 -36.54 22.01
C LEU A 24 -12.48 -37.05 22.63
N TYR A 25 -13.60 -36.89 21.91
CA TYR A 25 -14.91 -37.33 22.41
C TYR A 25 -15.01 -38.85 22.56
N MET A 26 -14.47 -39.59 21.58
CA MET A 26 -14.47 -41.06 21.59
C MET A 26 -13.69 -41.65 22.76
N ASN A 27 -12.59 -41.00 23.17
CA ASN A 27 -11.76 -41.49 24.27
C ASN A 27 -12.21 -40.97 25.65
N TYR A 28 -12.83 -39.79 25.70
CA TYR A 28 -13.19 -39.12 26.95
C TYR A 28 -14.57 -38.43 26.87
N PRO A 29 -15.69 -39.19 26.96
CA PRO A 29 -17.04 -38.65 26.80
C PRO A 29 -17.52 -37.94 28.08
N THR A 30 -16.90 -36.81 28.42
CA THR A 30 -17.22 -36.01 29.61
C THR A 30 -17.64 -34.59 29.21
N THR A 31 -18.44 -33.93 30.05
CA THR A 31 -18.89 -32.55 29.82
C THR A 31 -17.74 -31.56 29.58
N PRO A 32 -16.60 -31.61 30.32
CA PRO A 32 -15.45 -30.76 30.04
C PRO A 32 -14.86 -30.95 28.63
N VAL A 33 -14.80 -32.20 28.15
CA VAL A 33 -14.29 -32.51 26.80
C VAL A 33 -15.23 -32.00 25.72
N LEU A 34 -16.53 -32.03 25.96
CA LEU A 34 -17.53 -31.47 25.04
C LEU A 34 -17.38 -29.94 24.90
N ILE A 35 -17.10 -29.23 26.01
CA ILE A 35 -16.79 -27.79 25.99
C ILE A 35 -15.51 -27.52 25.20
N ILE A 36 -14.45 -28.29 25.44
CA ILE A 36 -13.18 -28.17 24.70
C ILE A 36 -13.39 -28.38 23.20
N ASN A 37 -14.17 -29.41 22.82
CA ASN A 37 -14.49 -29.69 21.43
C ASN A 37 -15.25 -28.55 20.75
N LEU A 38 -16.18 -27.90 21.47
CA LEU A 38 -16.90 -26.73 20.95
C LEU A 38 -15.92 -25.59 20.62
N VAL A 39 -15.03 -25.24 21.56
CA VAL A 39 -14.01 -24.20 21.37
C VAL A 39 -13.05 -24.57 20.23
N LEU A 40 -12.66 -25.83 20.14
CA LEU A 40 -11.76 -26.35 19.12
C LEU A 40 -12.39 -26.26 17.72
N ILE A 41 -13.65 -26.64 17.56
CA ILE A 41 -14.38 -26.52 16.29
C ILE A 41 -14.54 -25.04 15.91
N MET A 42 -14.90 -24.16 16.85
CA MET A 42 -14.99 -22.72 16.58
C MET A 42 -13.67 -22.14 16.10
N THR A 43 -12.56 -22.55 16.71
CA THR A 43 -11.21 -22.15 16.30
C THR A 43 -10.89 -22.64 14.88
N GLY A 44 -11.22 -23.89 14.57
CA GLY A 44 -11.05 -24.46 13.23
C GLY A 44 -11.84 -23.71 12.16
N VAL A 45 -13.08 -23.30 12.46
CA VAL A 45 -13.91 -22.50 11.54
C VAL A 45 -13.31 -21.11 11.31
N LEU A 46 -12.86 -20.43 12.37
CA LEU A 46 -12.19 -19.12 12.25
C LEU A 46 -10.91 -19.21 11.41
N LEU A 47 -10.07 -20.22 11.65
CA LEU A 47 -8.86 -20.44 10.85
C LEU A 47 -9.18 -20.79 9.40
N GLY A 48 -10.18 -21.64 9.15
CA GLY A 48 -10.64 -21.96 7.79
C GLY A 48 -11.13 -20.73 7.04
N TYR A 49 -11.87 -19.84 7.71
CA TYR A 49 -12.30 -18.56 7.16
C TYR A 49 -11.12 -17.65 6.79
N THR A 50 -10.14 -17.50 7.69
CA THR A 50 -8.92 -16.72 7.42
C THR A 50 -8.13 -17.27 6.24
N VAL A 51 -7.96 -18.60 6.14
CA VAL A 51 -7.28 -19.25 5.01
C VAL A 51 -8.04 -19.03 3.71
N TYR A 52 -9.37 -19.17 3.72
CA TYR A 52 -10.20 -18.91 2.55
C TYR A 52 -10.01 -17.48 2.05
N ASN A 53 -10.15 -16.48 2.93
CA ASN A 53 -10.01 -15.08 2.56
C ASN A 53 -8.61 -14.79 2.01
N LYS A 54 -7.56 -15.29 2.67
CA LYS A 54 -6.19 -15.08 2.19
C LYS A 54 -5.98 -15.62 0.78
N VAL A 55 -6.36 -16.88 0.53
CA VAL A 55 -6.16 -17.51 -0.79
C VAL A 55 -7.08 -16.92 -1.86
N TYR A 56 -8.30 -16.53 -1.50
CA TYR A 56 -9.28 -15.96 -2.42
C TYR A 56 -8.91 -14.53 -2.83
N ILE A 57 -8.59 -13.67 -1.86
CA ILE A 57 -8.14 -12.29 -2.11
C ILE A 57 -6.86 -12.30 -2.93
N ASP A 58 -5.89 -13.15 -2.56
CA ASP A 58 -4.65 -13.31 -3.32
C ASP A 58 -4.87 -13.80 -4.77
N SER A 59 -6.04 -14.35 -5.08
CA SER A 59 -6.35 -14.92 -6.40
C SER A 59 -7.11 -13.98 -7.34
N ILE A 60 -7.64 -12.86 -6.85
CA ILE A 60 -8.46 -11.93 -7.62
C ILE A 60 -7.63 -10.73 -8.08
N THR A 61 -6.65 -10.31 -7.30
CA THR A 61 -5.92 -9.08 -7.60
C THR A 61 -4.73 -9.33 -8.51
N ASN A 62 -4.69 -8.58 -9.61
CA ASN A 62 -3.48 -8.47 -10.41
C ASN A 62 -2.44 -7.76 -9.56
N TYR A 63 -1.27 -8.36 -9.40
CA TYR A 63 -0.20 -7.76 -8.63
C TYR A 63 0.65 -6.89 -9.53
N TYR A 64 0.87 -5.65 -9.13
CA TYR A 64 1.92 -4.83 -9.68
C TYR A 64 3.17 -5.02 -8.80
N GLU A 65 4.27 -5.43 -9.43
CA GLU A 65 5.54 -5.65 -8.71
C GLU A 65 6.21 -4.28 -8.47
N TYR A 66 6.48 -3.98 -7.20
CA TYR A 66 7.19 -2.75 -6.82
C TYR A 66 8.64 -2.83 -7.31
N LEU A 67 9.03 -1.91 -8.18
CA LEU A 67 10.39 -1.81 -8.70
C LEU A 67 11.22 -0.86 -7.82
N GLY A 68 11.57 -1.32 -6.62
CA GLY A 68 12.28 -0.51 -5.62
C GLY A 68 13.63 0.03 -6.07
N SER A 69 14.30 -0.60 -7.04
CA SER A 69 15.56 -0.11 -7.61
C SER A 69 15.45 1.24 -8.34
N LYS A 70 14.23 1.76 -8.54
CA LYS A 70 13.97 3.05 -9.18
C LYS A 70 13.85 4.18 -8.16
N PHE A 71 13.72 3.89 -6.88
CA PHE A 71 13.65 4.91 -5.85
C PHE A 71 15.06 5.32 -5.39
N PRO A 72 15.28 6.61 -5.12
CA PRO A 72 16.53 7.08 -4.53
C PRO A 72 16.68 6.49 -3.12
N GLU A 73 17.92 6.27 -2.68
CA GLU A 73 18.18 5.85 -1.31
C GLU A 73 17.73 6.95 -0.33
N PRO A 74 16.93 6.63 0.70
CA PRO A 74 16.55 7.61 1.72
C PRO A 74 17.78 8.20 2.41
N GLU A 75 17.82 9.53 2.51
CA GLU A 75 18.89 10.23 3.22
C GLU A 75 18.88 9.87 4.71
N MET A 76 20.05 9.92 5.34
CA MET A 76 20.16 9.61 6.78
C MET A 76 19.46 10.64 7.68
N ALA A 77 19.25 11.86 7.21
CA ALA A 77 18.78 13.00 8.01
C ALA A 77 17.41 13.53 7.54
N LEU A 78 16.42 12.65 7.41
CA LEU A 78 15.06 13.05 7.02
C LEU A 78 14.32 13.75 8.17
N ILE A 79 13.75 14.91 7.86
CA ILE A 79 12.85 15.66 8.74
C ILE A 79 11.41 15.37 8.33
N TYR A 80 10.59 14.95 9.28
CA TYR A 80 9.16 14.73 9.05
C TYR A 80 8.38 16.02 9.25
N ALA A 81 7.84 16.55 8.15
CA ALA A 81 7.05 17.78 8.11
C ALA A 81 5.56 17.50 7.92
N VAL A 82 4.74 18.36 8.52
CA VAL A 82 3.29 18.39 8.30
C VAL A 82 3.02 19.04 6.92
N PRO A 83 1.99 18.58 6.17
CA PRO A 83 1.66 19.12 4.85
C PRO A 83 1.60 20.65 4.74
N ASP A 84 1.08 21.33 5.76
CA ASP A 84 0.97 22.79 5.81
C ASP A 84 2.35 23.47 5.85
N ASP A 85 3.22 23.02 6.75
CA ASP A 85 4.56 23.58 6.90
C ASP A 85 5.41 23.32 5.65
N PHE A 86 5.29 22.12 5.08
CA PHE A 86 5.97 21.75 3.86
C PHE A 86 5.56 22.66 2.70
N CYS A 87 4.25 22.80 2.42
CA CYS A 87 3.78 23.61 1.29
C CYS A 87 4.17 25.09 1.40
N ASN A 88 4.30 25.61 2.63
CA ASN A 88 4.68 27.00 2.87
C ASN A 88 6.19 27.25 2.71
N LYS A 89 7.02 26.21 2.86
CA LYS A 89 8.49 26.32 2.84
C LYS A 89 9.16 25.55 1.70
N ILE A 90 8.37 24.98 0.79
CA ILE A 90 8.88 24.14 -0.28
C ILE A 90 9.86 24.91 -1.16
N GLU A 91 10.97 24.26 -1.49
CA GLU A 91 11.92 24.77 -2.46
C GLU A 91 11.50 24.40 -3.89
N TYR A 92 11.68 25.33 -4.82
CA TYR A 92 11.32 25.15 -6.22
C TYR A 92 12.48 24.57 -7.02
N ASN A 93 12.94 23.38 -6.62
CA ASN A 93 14.10 22.70 -7.20
C ASN A 93 13.72 21.95 -8.49
N THR A 94 14.73 21.72 -9.33
CA THR A 94 14.63 20.87 -10.53
C THR A 94 15.21 19.51 -10.20
N GLY A 95 14.48 18.44 -10.49
CA GLY A 95 14.89 17.10 -10.14
C GLY A 95 14.17 16.03 -10.94
N SER A 96 14.03 14.87 -10.32
CA SER A 96 13.40 13.68 -10.86
C SER A 96 12.23 13.24 -9.97
N ILE A 97 11.20 12.69 -10.59
CA ILE A 97 10.01 12.14 -9.92
C ILE A 97 10.04 10.62 -10.06
N ASN A 98 9.89 9.93 -8.93
CA ASN A 98 9.78 8.49 -8.81
C ASN A 98 8.44 8.16 -8.13
N ILE A 99 7.59 7.38 -8.82
CA ILE A 99 6.26 7.01 -8.34
C ILE A 99 6.01 5.54 -8.58
N VAL A 100 5.41 4.88 -7.60
CA VAL A 100 4.91 3.51 -7.73
C VAL A 100 3.89 3.43 -8.85
N GLY A 101 4.07 2.49 -9.79
CA GLY A 101 3.20 2.29 -10.94
C GLY A 101 3.66 2.98 -12.23
N ILE A 102 4.69 3.83 -12.15
CA ILE A 102 5.38 4.39 -13.32
C ILE A 102 6.71 3.66 -13.50
N ASP A 103 6.93 3.15 -14.71
CA ASP A 103 8.14 2.40 -15.02
C ASP A 103 9.35 3.30 -15.36
N GLU A 104 9.12 4.51 -15.81
CA GLU A 104 10.19 5.43 -16.20
C GLU A 104 10.34 6.56 -15.19
N ILE A 105 11.58 6.84 -14.78
CA ILE A 105 11.89 7.99 -13.92
C ILE A 105 11.66 9.26 -14.73
N ILE A 106 10.81 10.16 -14.22
CA ILE A 106 10.50 11.41 -14.91
C ILE A 106 11.55 12.45 -14.50
N ARG A 107 12.51 12.71 -15.40
CA ARG A 107 13.65 13.60 -15.15
C ARG A 107 13.40 15.05 -15.61
N ASP A 108 14.23 15.96 -15.09
CA ASP A 108 14.24 17.38 -15.47
C ASP A 108 12.85 18.03 -15.29
N VAL A 109 12.30 17.87 -14.09
CA VAL A 109 11.02 18.45 -13.70
C VAL A 109 11.24 19.37 -12.51
N LYS A 110 10.72 20.59 -12.63
CA LYS A 110 10.86 21.62 -11.61
C LYS A 110 9.56 21.80 -10.87
N VAL A 111 9.61 21.84 -9.55
CA VAL A 111 8.45 22.20 -8.74
C VAL A 111 8.08 23.65 -9.05
N THR A 112 6.83 23.91 -9.43
CA THR A 112 6.34 25.25 -9.78
C THR A 112 5.40 25.82 -8.72
N LYS A 113 4.68 24.94 -8.02
CA LYS A 113 3.69 25.32 -7.01
C LYS A 113 3.41 24.13 -6.09
N ALA A 114 3.28 24.38 -4.80
CA ALA A 114 2.64 23.46 -3.88
C ALA A 114 1.58 24.21 -3.07
N THR A 115 0.44 23.57 -2.83
CA THR A 115 -0.65 24.14 -2.04
C THR A 115 -1.28 23.07 -1.18
N TYR A 116 -1.60 23.44 0.06
CA TYR A 116 -2.34 22.58 0.97
C TYR A 116 -3.73 23.17 1.24
N ASN A 117 -4.78 22.40 0.94
CA ASN A 117 -6.15 22.73 1.26
C ASN A 117 -6.58 22.03 2.55
N LYS A 118 -6.54 22.78 3.66
CA LYS A 118 -6.91 22.31 5.00
C LYS A 118 -8.35 21.81 5.13
N LEU A 119 -9.27 22.27 4.27
CA LEU A 119 -10.69 21.93 4.39
C LEU A 119 -10.99 20.50 3.90
N ILE A 120 -10.28 20.07 2.86
CA ILE A 120 -10.45 18.74 2.25
C ILE A 120 -9.25 17.82 2.48
N ASP A 121 -8.25 18.31 3.21
CA ASP A 121 -6.99 17.63 3.54
C ASP A 121 -6.26 17.12 2.30
N GLU A 122 -6.03 18.04 1.34
CA GLU A 122 -5.43 17.75 0.04
C GLU A 122 -4.20 18.62 -0.20
N VAL A 123 -3.08 17.99 -0.56
CA VAL A 123 -1.86 18.61 -1.07
C VAL A 123 -1.86 18.52 -2.59
N GLU A 124 -1.76 19.65 -3.27
CA GLU A 124 -1.53 19.70 -4.73
C GLU A 124 -0.12 20.24 -4.99
N ILE A 125 0.71 19.43 -5.67
CA ILE A 125 2.02 19.86 -6.18
C ILE A 125 1.98 19.85 -7.70
N THR A 126 2.35 20.99 -8.29
CA THR A 126 2.47 21.16 -9.74
C THR A 126 3.93 21.28 -10.12
N PHE A 127 4.32 20.54 -11.14
CA PHE A 127 5.65 20.57 -11.72
C PHE A 127 5.61 21.16 -13.13
N THR A 128 6.78 21.39 -13.72
CA THR A 128 6.90 21.69 -15.15
C THR A 128 6.38 20.53 -16.00
N LYS A 129 6.29 20.74 -17.33
CA LYS A 129 5.77 19.75 -18.30
C LYS A 129 4.29 19.38 -18.08
N GLY A 130 3.56 20.14 -17.24
CA GLY A 130 2.13 19.97 -16.99
C GLY A 130 1.80 18.87 -15.98
N ILE A 131 2.81 18.36 -15.28
CA ILE A 131 2.65 17.29 -14.29
C ILE A 131 2.03 17.84 -13.02
N LYS A 132 1.03 17.13 -12.49
CA LYS A 132 0.33 17.47 -11.26
C LYS A 132 0.16 16.25 -10.39
N ILE A 133 0.38 16.43 -9.10
CA ILE A 133 0.20 15.41 -8.08
C ILE A 133 -0.75 15.96 -7.03
N LYS A 134 -1.80 15.20 -6.76
CA LYS A 134 -2.75 15.50 -5.69
C LYS A 134 -2.69 14.37 -4.68
N VAL A 135 -2.56 14.71 -3.40
CA VAL A 135 -2.48 13.74 -2.31
C VAL A 135 -3.46 14.13 -1.24
N LYS A 136 -4.36 13.21 -0.89
CA LYS A 136 -5.39 13.41 0.12
C LYS A 136 -5.15 12.55 1.35
N GLY A 137 -5.36 13.12 2.54
CA GLY A 137 -5.14 12.41 3.80
C GLY A 137 -3.67 12.11 4.05
N LEU A 138 -2.76 12.97 3.59
CA LEU A 138 -1.33 12.80 3.75
C LEU A 138 -0.93 13.06 5.21
N ASN A 139 -0.42 12.04 5.89
CA ASN A 139 -0.05 12.15 7.30
C ASN A 139 1.25 12.93 7.46
N THR A 140 2.28 12.56 6.69
CA THR A 140 3.62 13.11 6.86
C THR A 140 4.40 13.14 5.55
N ILE A 141 5.24 14.16 5.43
CA ILE A 141 6.18 14.33 4.33
C ILE A 141 7.57 14.25 4.92
N ALA A 142 8.39 13.31 4.47
CA ALA A 142 9.81 13.30 4.83
C ALA A 142 10.57 14.21 3.88
N VAL A 143 11.37 15.12 4.42
CA VAL A 143 12.16 16.10 3.67
C VAL A 143 13.61 15.93 4.08
N GLY A 144 14.47 15.67 3.11
CA GLY A 144 15.93 15.71 3.22
C GLY A 144 16.50 16.99 2.62
N ASP A 145 17.82 17.00 2.46
CA ASP A 145 18.57 18.08 1.84
C ASP A 145 18.38 18.10 0.31
N GLU A 146 18.25 16.91 -0.32
CA GLU A 146 18.16 16.74 -1.77
C GLU A 146 16.94 15.96 -2.23
N GLN A 147 16.06 15.56 -1.31
CA GLN A 147 14.83 14.84 -1.67
C GLN A 147 13.66 15.11 -0.74
N PHE A 148 12.43 14.84 -1.20
CA PHE A 148 11.27 14.68 -0.33
C PHE A 148 10.42 13.48 -0.75
N MET A 149 9.78 12.85 0.24
CA MET A 149 9.04 11.61 0.08
C MET A 149 7.70 11.67 0.81
N PHE A 150 6.71 10.99 0.26
CA PHE A 150 5.39 10.87 0.89
C PHE A 150 5.23 9.53 1.59
N TYR A 151 4.77 9.60 2.84
CA TYR A 151 4.48 8.44 3.67
C TYR A 151 3.07 8.53 4.23
N GLY A 152 2.27 7.50 3.97
CA GLY A 152 0.91 7.37 4.49
C GLY A 152 -0.04 8.45 3.96
N PHE A 153 -0.84 8.07 2.97
CA PHE A 153 -1.91 8.89 2.40
C PHE A 153 -3.14 8.01 2.20
N LYS A 154 -4.31 8.61 1.98
CA LYS A 154 -5.53 7.86 1.63
C LYS A 154 -5.63 7.67 0.11
N GLU A 155 -5.38 8.76 -0.62
CA GLU A 155 -5.51 8.79 -2.08
C GLU A 155 -4.40 9.68 -2.65
N MET A 156 -3.76 9.22 -3.73
CA MET A 156 -2.79 9.98 -4.50
C MET A 156 -3.15 9.85 -5.97
N GLU A 157 -3.25 10.99 -6.65
CA GLU A 157 -3.54 11.08 -8.07
C GLU A 157 -2.37 11.76 -8.76
N PHE A 158 -1.78 11.08 -9.73
CA PHE A 158 -0.75 11.67 -10.59
C PHE A 158 -1.30 11.83 -11.99
N ASN A 159 -1.14 13.06 -12.51
CA ASN A 159 -1.61 13.49 -13.81
C ASN A 159 -0.42 14.03 -14.61
N SER A 160 -0.13 13.39 -15.72
CA SER A 160 0.75 13.87 -16.78
C SER A 160 -0.02 13.96 -18.10
N LYS A 161 0.59 14.50 -19.16
CA LYS A 161 -0.03 14.53 -20.49
C LYS A 161 -0.29 13.13 -21.05
N ASP A 162 0.61 12.20 -20.74
CA ASP A 162 0.64 10.87 -21.36
C ASP A 162 0.19 9.75 -20.39
N GLU A 163 0.16 10.03 -19.08
CA GLU A 163 -0.19 9.05 -18.06
C GLU A 163 -1.10 9.66 -16.98
N HIS A 164 -2.09 8.87 -16.56
CA HIS A 164 -2.91 9.11 -15.39
C HIS A 164 -2.85 7.88 -14.51
N LEU A 165 -2.55 8.06 -13.23
CA LEU A 165 -2.56 6.98 -12.26
C LEU A 165 -3.22 7.46 -10.96
N LYS A 166 -3.89 6.52 -10.31
CA LYS A 166 -4.49 6.73 -9.01
C LYS A 166 -4.04 5.63 -8.05
N LEU A 167 -3.49 6.05 -6.92
CA LEU A 167 -3.03 5.20 -5.83
C LEU A 167 -3.98 5.40 -4.65
N THR A 168 -4.58 4.32 -4.16
CA THR A 168 -5.48 4.37 -3.00
C THR A 168 -5.00 3.39 -1.95
N TRP A 169 -4.83 3.85 -0.72
CA TRP A 169 -4.55 2.98 0.42
C TRP A 169 -5.89 2.50 0.99
N ASP A 170 -6.18 1.22 0.81
CA ASP A 170 -7.24 0.51 1.56
C ASP A 170 -6.61 -0.09 2.84
N ASP A 171 -7.38 -0.34 3.89
CA ASP A 171 -6.96 -0.64 5.29
C ASP A 171 -5.82 -1.68 5.45
N SER A 172 -5.46 -2.42 4.39
CA SER A 172 -4.40 -3.43 4.37
C SER A 172 -3.47 -3.40 3.15
N HIS A 173 -3.75 -2.63 2.10
CA HIS A 173 -2.98 -2.69 0.85
C HIS A 173 -3.07 -1.41 0.01
N LEU A 174 -2.05 -1.20 -0.83
CA LEU A 174 -2.03 -0.14 -1.83
C LEU A 174 -2.65 -0.63 -3.14
N ALA A 175 -3.77 -0.04 -3.53
CA ALA A 175 -4.39 -0.23 -4.84
C ALA A 175 -3.83 0.80 -5.82
N LEU A 176 -3.49 0.36 -7.03
CA LEU A 176 -3.07 1.17 -8.17
C LEU A 176 -4.09 1.00 -9.29
N GLU A 177 -4.72 2.09 -9.69
CA GLU A 177 -5.52 2.17 -10.89
C GLU A 177 -4.68 2.80 -12.01
N LYS A 178 -4.40 2.01 -13.05
CA LYS A 178 -3.67 2.41 -14.26
C LYS A 178 -4.38 1.83 -15.48
N ASP A 179 -4.60 2.63 -16.52
CA ASP A 179 -5.25 2.20 -17.76
C ASP A 179 -6.63 1.51 -17.58
N ASN A 180 -7.45 2.02 -16.65
CA ASN A 180 -8.74 1.43 -16.22
C ASN A 180 -8.63 -0.01 -15.65
N MET A 181 -7.44 -0.43 -15.24
CA MET A 181 -7.21 -1.69 -14.55
C MET A 181 -6.74 -1.41 -13.11
N GLU A 182 -7.30 -2.16 -12.18
CA GLU A 182 -6.93 -2.11 -10.77
C GLU A 182 -5.91 -3.21 -10.45
N TYR A 183 -4.84 -2.81 -9.79
CA TYR A 183 -3.73 -3.63 -9.35
C TYR A 183 -3.52 -3.48 -7.86
N THR A 184 -3.13 -4.55 -7.17
CA THR A 184 -2.56 -4.42 -5.82
C THR A 184 -1.05 -4.30 -5.93
N VAL A 185 -0.50 -3.25 -5.33
CA VAL A 185 0.94 -3.09 -5.18
C VAL A 185 1.38 -3.76 -3.89
N ARG A 186 2.39 -4.63 -3.99
CA ARG A 186 3.11 -5.15 -2.82
C ARG A 186 4.34 -4.29 -2.57
N MET A 187 4.22 -3.36 -1.63
CA MET A 187 5.35 -2.55 -1.19
C MET A 187 6.11 -3.23 -0.04
N PRO A 188 7.46 -3.22 -0.06
CA PRO A 188 8.25 -3.51 1.12
C PRO A 188 7.98 -2.51 2.24
N ASP A 189 8.11 -2.95 3.49
CA ASP A 189 7.93 -2.09 4.66
C ASP A 189 8.95 -0.93 4.65
N GLY A 190 8.47 0.30 4.89
CA GLY A 190 9.31 1.49 5.01
C GLY A 190 9.68 2.20 3.70
N GLU A 191 9.29 1.63 2.55
CA GLU A 191 9.53 2.22 1.24
C GLU A 191 8.54 3.38 0.93
N PRO A 192 8.98 4.46 0.27
CA PRO A 192 8.10 5.55 -0.14
C PRO A 192 7.27 5.18 -1.37
N THR A 193 6.04 5.69 -1.46
CA THR A 193 5.21 5.55 -2.68
C THR A 193 5.55 6.59 -3.74
N PHE A 194 6.13 7.70 -3.29
CA PHE A 194 6.48 8.85 -4.08
C PHE A 194 7.77 9.43 -3.52
N ALA A 195 8.73 9.71 -4.39
CA ALA A 195 9.94 10.45 -4.07
C ALA A 195 10.22 11.49 -5.17
N PHE A 196 10.55 12.70 -4.74
CA PHE A 196 11.14 13.72 -5.59
C PHE A 196 12.58 13.93 -5.15
N ASP A 197 13.52 13.81 -6.08
CA ASP A 197 14.96 13.88 -5.81
C ASP A 197 15.62 14.88 -6.76
N TRP A 198 16.31 15.87 -6.21
CA TRP A 198 17.02 16.91 -6.95
C TRP A 198 18.55 16.86 -6.81
N SER A 199 19.10 15.75 -6.29
CA SER A 199 20.56 15.52 -6.22
C SER A 199 21.25 15.59 -7.58
N GLU A 200 20.63 15.05 -8.64
CA GLU A 200 21.14 15.11 -10.02
C GLU A 200 20.93 16.49 -10.71
N GLY A 201 20.24 17.44 -10.06
CA GLY A 201 19.85 18.74 -10.65
C GLY A 201 20.84 19.88 -10.45
N ILE A 202 21.95 19.65 -9.75
CA ILE A 202 22.98 20.64 -9.42
C ILE A 202 24.18 20.44 -10.36
N ASP A 203 24.06 20.94 -11.59
CA ASP A 203 25.19 21.24 -12.49
C ASP A 203 25.25 22.74 -12.80
#